data_AF-A0A060ZE71-F1
#
_entry.id   AF-A0A060ZE71-F1
#
_cell.length_a   1.000
_cell.length_b   1.000
_cell.length_c   1.000
_cell.angle_alpha   90.00
_cell.angle_beta   90.00
_cell.angle_gamma   90.00
#
_symmetry.space_group_name_H-M   'P 1'
#
loop_
_entity.id
_entity.type
_entity.pdbx_description
1 polymer ?
#
loop_
_entity_poly.entity_id
_entity_poly.type
_entity_poly.pdbx_seq_one_letter_code
_entity_poly.pdbx_strand_id
1 'polypeptide(L)'
;MLYIGVSSFTPNSAGFVYNNAGALSLYVTDDMIPPSSPIRLNTGTFGVFIPEIAKRFPGMMMKLLVKTVKEPTISLEPNNVTVQASGTVTAYAIQPNTTLSPLFVLNMEGSVSAQMNVTGVKLAGAITLNKIEMTLGTSYVGQFQVQSLDNIFLMVLKVVVIPKVNARLEKGFPLPTIGKMNLINTQLQVLKDYMLIGTDVQFTG
;
A
#
# COMPACT_ATOMS: atom_id res chain seq x y z
N MET A 1 -24.23 26.32 -5.25
CA MET A 1 -23.68 25.48 -4.16
C MET A 1 -24.10 24.04 -4.39
N LEU A 2 -23.23 23.09 -4.07
CA LEU A 2 -23.46 21.65 -4.23
C LEU A 2 -22.97 20.94 -2.96
N TYR A 3 -23.68 19.88 -2.56
CA TYR A 3 -23.21 18.93 -1.57
C TYR A 3 -23.10 17.55 -2.21
N ILE A 4 -21.97 16.89 -2.01
CA ILE A 4 -21.73 15.52 -2.49
C ILE A 4 -21.50 14.63 -1.27
N GLY A 5 -22.35 13.62 -1.10
CA GLY A 5 -22.16 12.55 -0.13
C GLY A 5 -21.47 11.36 -0.78
N VAL A 6 -20.31 10.97 -0.27
CA VAL A 6 -19.58 9.78 -0.72
C VAL A 6 -19.65 8.73 0.37
N SER A 7 -20.51 7.72 0.19
CA SER A 7 -20.68 6.64 1.16
C SER A 7 -19.44 5.77 1.30
N SER A 8 -19.28 5.10 2.44
CA SER A 8 -18.24 4.10 2.70
C SER A 8 -18.23 2.97 1.69
N PHE A 9 -19.38 2.66 1.09
CA PHE A 9 -19.48 1.70 0.00
C PHE A 9 -18.60 2.08 -1.20
N THR A 10 -18.45 3.37 -1.51
CA THR A 10 -17.67 3.84 -2.67
C THR A 10 -16.19 3.44 -2.60
N PRO A 11 -15.40 3.80 -1.57
CA PRO A 11 -14.02 3.34 -1.48
C PRO A 11 -13.92 1.81 -1.27
N ASN A 12 -14.84 1.17 -0.55
CA ASN A 12 -14.80 -0.29 -0.38
C ASN A 12 -15.00 -1.05 -1.70
N SER A 13 -15.95 -0.60 -2.54
CA SER A 13 -16.15 -1.17 -3.88
C SER A 13 -14.93 -0.95 -4.79
N ALA A 14 -14.24 0.19 -4.69
CA ALA A 14 -12.97 0.40 -5.38
C ALA A 14 -11.91 -0.60 -4.90
N GLY A 15 -11.77 -0.79 -3.58
CA GLY A 15 -10.88 -1.79 -2.98
C GLY A 15 -11.14 -3.21 -3.50
N PHE A 16 -12.41 -3.60 -3.58
CA PHE A 16 -12.85 -4.87 -4.17
C PHE A 16 -12.43 -5.02 -5.64
N VAL A 17 -12.70 -4.02 -6.48
CA VAL A 17 -12.35 -4.05 -7.91
C VAL A 17 -10.84 -4.13 -8.11
N TYR A 18 -10.05 -3.31 -7.41
CA TYR A 18 -8.59 -3.33 -7.53
C TYR A 18 -7.99 -4.65 -7.03
N ASN A 19 -8.54 -5.23 -5.97
CA ASN A 19 -8.11 -6.54 -5.47
C ASN A 19 -8.38 -7.64 -6.50
N ASN A 20 -9.60 -7.72 -7.02
CA ASN A 20 -10.00 -8.77 -7.97
C ASN A 20 -9.28 -8.65 -9.31
N ALA A 21 -8.93 -7.44 -9.73
CA ALA A 21 -8.08 -7.21 -10.90
C ALA A 21 -6.61 -7.58 -10.67
N GLY A 22 -6.20 -7.95 -9.45
CA GLY A 22 -4.80 -8.22 -9.09
C GLY A 22 -3.92 -6.97 -9.05
N ALA A 23 -4.51 -5.78 -9.12
CA ALA A 23 -3.80 -4.50 -9.17
C ALA A 23 -3.18 -4.10 -7.81
N LEU A 24 -3.67 -4.69 -6.71
CA LEU A 24 -3.08 -4.54 -5.38
C LEU A 24 -1.91 -5.51 -5.17
N SER A 25 -0.98 -5.50 -6.12
CA SER A 25 0.27 -6.27 -6.07
C SER A 25 1.45 -5.42 -6.54
N LEU A 26 2.59 -5.59 -5.89
CA LEU A 26 3.80 -4.84 -6.18
C LEU A 26 5.04 -5.72 -5.98
N TYR A 27 5.89 -5.75 -7.00
CA TYR A 27 7.25 -6.23 -6.82
C TYR A 27 8.15 -5.10 -6.33
N VAL A 28 8.81 -5.31 -5.20
CA VAL A 28 9.86 -4.46 -4.67
C VAL A 28 11.22 -5.07 -5.00
N THR A 29 12.08 -4.27 -5.61
CA THR A 29 13.45 -4.60 -5.99
C THR A 29 14.43 -3.66 -5.28
N ASP A 30 15.70 -4.05 -5.19
CA ASP A 30 16.71 -3.29 -4.44
C ASP A 30 16.94 -1.87 -4.99
N ASP A 31 16.78 -1.66 -6.29
CA ASP A 31 16.89 -0.35 -6.95
C ASP A 31 15.80 0.64 -6.51
N MET A 32 14.69 0.15 -5.95
CA MET A 32 13.64 1.01 -5.37
C MET A 32 14.02 1.52 -3.97
N ILE A 33 15.07 0.98 -3.35
CA ILE A 33 15.55 1.42 -2.05
C ILE A 33 16.59 2.53 -2.25
N PRO A 34 16.46 3.66 -1.53
CA PRO A 34 17.41 4.77 -1.60
C PRO A 34 18.85 4.32 -1.40
N PRO A 35 19.81 4.85 -2.17
CA PRO A 35 21.21 4.49 -2.04
C PRO A 35 21.82 4.73 -0.65
N SER A 36 21.22 5.64 0.14
CA SER A 36 21.61 5.95 1.51
C SER A 36 21.15 4.93 2.55
N SER A 37 20.25 4.01 2.20
CA SER A 37 19.77 2.98 3.13
C SER A 37 20.88 1.95 3.41
N PRO A 38 21.14 1.62 4.68
CA PRO A 38 22.07 0.54 5.03
C PRO A 38 21.47 -0.86 4.76
N ILE A 39 20.14 -0.95 4.67
CA ILE A 39 19.42 -2.19 4.41
C ILE A 39 19.23 -2.36 2.90
N ARG A 40 19.63 -3.52 2.39
CA ARG A 40 19.50 -3.92 0.98
C ARG A 40 18.71 -5.19 0.82
N LEU A 41 18.05 -5.34 -0.32
CA LEU A 41 17.38 -6.57 -0.72
C LEU A 41 18.38 -7.49 -1.40
N ASN A 42 19.23 -8.11 -0.58
CA ASN A 42 20.10 -9.19 -1.00
C ASN A 42 20.24 -10.25 0.09
N THR A 43 20.68 -11.42 -0.33
CA THR A 43 20.87 -12.60 0.52
C THR A 43 21.95 -12.43 1.59
N GLY A 44 22.90 -11.51 1.41
CA GLY A 44 23.87 -11.15 2.43
C GLY A 44 23.22 -10.44 3.62
N THR A 45 22.41 -9.40 3.36
CA THR A 45 21.68 -8.65 4.39
C THR A 45 20.69 -9.54 5.13
N PHE A 46 19.87 -10.32 4.40
CA PHE A 46 18.91 -11.23 5.03
C PHE A 46 19.60 -12.42 5.71
N GLY A 47 20.77 -12.82 5.21
CA GLY A 47 21.59 -13.90 5.75
C GLY A 47 22.09 -13.67 7.17
N VAL A 48 22.22 -12.41 7.59
CA VAL A 48 22.54 -12.04 8.99
C VAL A 48 21.46 -12.55 9.95
N PHE A 49 20.20 -12.50 9.52
CA PHE A 49 19.04 -12.91 10.33
C PHE A 49 18.61 -14.36 10.04
N ILE A 50 18.84 -14.84 8.81
CA ILE A 50 18.50 -16.19 8.35
C ILE A 50 19.74 -16.82 7.71
N PRO A 51 20.63 -17.46 8.50
CA PRO A 51 21.90 -17.99 7.99
C PRO A 51 21.77 -18.96 6.82
N GLU A 52 20.67 -19.72 6.74
CA GLU A 52 20.41 -20.63 5.62
C GLU A 52 20.25 -19.91 4.27
N ILE A 53 19.80 -18.66 4.24
CA ILE A 53 19.74 -17.85 3.01
C ILE A 53 21.15 -17.60 2.48
N ALA A 54 22.07 -17.14 3.35
CA ALA A 54 23.45 -16.86 2.94
C ALA A 54 24.20 -18.12 2.49
N LYS A 55 23.92 -19.27 3.11
CA LYS A 55 24.55 -20.55 2.73
C LYS A 55 24.04 -21.08 1.38
N ARG A 56 22.73 -21.09 1.16
CA ARG A 56 22.10 -21.72 -0.01
C ARG A 56 22.07 -20.81 -1.24
N PHE A 57 21.99 -19.50 -1.03
CA PHE A 57 21.86 -18.50 -2.08
C PHE A 57 22.91 -17.39 -1.94
N PRO A 58 24.22 -17.71 -1.88
CA PRO A 58 25.25 -16.73 -1.57
C PRO A 58 25.34 -15.63 -2.64
N GLY A 59 25.35 -14.36 -2.21
CA GLY A 59 25.59 -13.20 -3.07
C GLY A 59 24.47 -12.86 -4.05
N MET A 60 23.28 -13.46 -3.92
CA MET A 60 22.14 -13.18 -4.80
C MET A 60 21.36 -11.93 -4.36
N MET A 61 20.84 -11.20 -5.34
CA MET A 61 19.85 -10.13 -5.11
C MET A 61 18.49 -10.73 -4.78
N MET A 62 17.68 -9.98 -4.05
CA MET A 62 16.34 -10.38 -3.64
C MET A 62 15.26 -9.51 -4.26
N LYS A 63 14.08 -10.11 -4.42
CA LYS A 63 12.86 -9.45 -4.88
C LYS A 63 11.73 -9.82 -3.93
N LEU A 64 10.94 -8.84 -3.51
CA LEU A 64 9.79 -9.05 -2.65
C LEU A 64 8.52 -8.85 -3.45
N LEU A 65 7.58 -9.79 -3.39
CA LEU A 65 6.23 -9.62 -3.91
C LEU A 65 5.30 -9.29 -2.76
N VAL A 66 4.81 -8.05 -2.71
CA VAL A 66 3.79 -7.61 -1.76
C VAL A 66 2.45 -7.69 -2.47
N LYS A 67 1.48 -8.41 -1.92
CA LYS A 67 0.17 -8.62 -2.55
C LYS A 67 -0.94 -8.72 -1.52
N THR A 68 -2.12 -8.19 -1.80
CA THR A 68 -3.32 -8.42 -0.96
C THR A 68 -3.89 -9.82 -1.15
N VAL A 69 -4.36 -10.44 -0.08
CA VAL A 69 -5.05 -11.75 -0.14
C VAL A 69 -6.56 -11.60 -0.27
N LYS A 70 -7.10 -10.46 0.18
CA LYS A 70 -8.50 -10.06 0.07
C LYS A 70 -8.59 -8.55 -0.10
N GLU A 71 -9.77 -8.06 -0.45
CA GLU A 71 -10.05 -6.64 -0.54
C GLU A 71 -9.76 -5.92 0.80
N PRO A 72 -9.14 -4.73 0.76
CA PRO A 72 -8.97 -3.92 1.95
C PRO A 72 -10.31 -3.37 2.42
N THR A 73 -10.50 -3.30 3.74
CA THR A 73 -11.69 -2.70 4.35
C THR A 73 -11.41 -1.24 4.68
N ILE A 74 -12.26 -0.33 4.20
CA ILE A 74 -12.17 1.10 4.48
C ILE A 74 -13.29 1.50 5.44
N SER A 75 -12.93 2.05 6.60
CA SER A 75 -13.88 2.58 7.57
C SER A 75 -13.79 4.10 7.66
N LEU A 76 -14.96 4.74 7.80
CA LEU A 76 -15.12 6.18 7.92
C LEU A 76 -15.75 6.49 9.27
N GLU A 77 -14.93 7.03 10.16
CA GLU A 77 -15.35 7.58 11.45
C GLU A 77 -15.21 9.10 11.41
N PRO A 78 -15.89 9.85 12.30
CA PRO A 78 -15.74 11.31 12.35
C PRO A 78 -14.27 11.74 12.37
N ASN A 79 -13.85 12.47 11.32
CA ASN A 79 -12.47 12.93 11.09
C ASN A 79 -11.38 11.86 10.97
N ASN A 80 -11.73 10.58 10.79
CA ASN A 80 -10.77 9.48 10.68
C ASN A 80 -11.17 8.49 9.59
N VAL A 81 -10.29 8.30 8.61
CA VAL A 81 -10.41 7.23 7.61
C VAL A 81 -9.34 6.20 7.90
N THR A 82 -9.75 4.96 8.14
CA THR A 82 -8.83 3.84 8.37
C THR A 82 -8.99 2.81 7.28
N VAL A 83 -7.87 2.25 6.80
CA VAL A 83 -7.83 1.16 5.84
C VAL A 83 -7.13 -0.02 6.49
N GLN A 84 -7.83 -1.15 6.55
CA GLN A 84 -7.31 -2.42 7.03
C GLN A 84 -7.04 -3.31 5.82
N ALA A 85 -5.82 -3.81 5.72
CA ALA A 85 -5.38 -4.62 4.59
C ALA A 85 -4.68 -5.89 5.07
N SER A 86 -5.09 -7.02 4.53
CA SER A 86 -4.46 -8.31 4.73
C SER A 86 -3.76 -8.73 3.44
N GLY A 87 -2.54 -9.23 3.54
CA GLY A 87 -1.73 -9.57 2.39
C GLY A 87 -0.65 -10.59 2.68
N THR A 88 0.19 -10.83 1.68
CA THR A 88 1.41 -11.62 1.78
C THR A 88 2.60 -10.84 1.28
N VAL A 89 3.76 -11.19 1.84
CA VAL A 89 5.06 -10.80 1.32
C VAL A 89 5.85 -12.05 0.98
N THR A 90 6.05 -12.32 -0.30
CA THR A 90 6.88 -13.44 -0.75
C THR A 90 8.27 -12.93 -1.09
N ALA A 91 9.29 -13.48 -0.41
CA ALA A 91 10.67 -13.19 -0.70
C ALA A 91 11.25 -14.19 -1.69
N TYR A 92 11.91 -13.69 -2.73
CA TYR A 92 12.60 -14.48 -3.74
C TYR A 92 14.09 -14.13 -3.79
N ALA A 93 14.94 -15.12 -4.01
CA ALA A 93 16.29 -14.91 -4.53
C ALA A 93 16.25 -14.91 -6.06
N ILE A 94 16.94 -13.96 -6.68
CA ILE A 94 17.09 -13.86 -8.13
C ILE A 94 18.32 -14.69 -8.52
N GLN A 95 18.09 -15.82 -9.19
CA GLN A 95 19.19 -16.65 -9.69
C GLN A 95 19.93 -16.01 -10.87
N PRO A 96 21.15 -16.46 -11.21
CA PRO A 96 21.89 -15.96 -12.37
C PRO A 96 21.14 -16.09 -13.70
N ASN A 97 20.27 -17.10 -13.82
CA ASN A 97 19.39 -17.31 -14.97
C ASN A 97 18.07 -16.51 -14.89
N THR A 98 17.97 -15.53 -13.99
CA THR A 98 16.80 -14.68 -13.71
C THR A 98 15.58 -15.40 -13.10
N THR A 99 15.69 -16.70 -12.82
CA THR A 99 14.62 -17.46 -12.16
C THR A 99 14.45 -17.00 -10.72
N LEU A 100 13.19 -16.86 -10.27
CA LEU A 100 12.87 -16.49 -8.90
C LEU A 100 12.72 -17.74 -8.03
N SER A 101 13.67 -17.95 -7.13
CA SER A 101 13.59 -19.03 -6.13
C SER A 101 12.90 -18.51 -4.87
N PRO A 102 11.74 -19.07 -4.45
CA PRO A 102 11.07 -18.64 -3.24
C PRO A 102 11.90 -18.99 -2.01
N LEU A 103 12.06 -18.03 -1.11
CA LEU A 103 12.78 -18.19 0.16
C LEU A 103 11.79 -18.41 1.30
N PHE A 104 10.80 -17.52 1.42
CA PHE A 104 9.74 -17.60 2.41
C PHE A 104 8.56 -16.71 2.01
N VAL A 105 7.41 -16.96 2.64
CA VAL A 105 6.17 -16.19 2.53
C VAL A 105 5.77 -15.76 3.93
N LEU A 106 5.57 -14.46 4.11
CA LEU A 106 4.99 -13.90 5.32
C LEU A 106 3.54 -13.53 5.09
N ASN A 107 2.69 -13.78 6.07
CA ASN A 107 1.36 -13.19 6.14
C ASN A 107 1.50 -11.80 6.76
N MET A 108 0.74 -10.84 6.26
CA MET A 108 0.83 -9.44 6.61
C MET A 108 -0.57 -8.91 6.96
N GLU A 109 -0.71 -8.33 8.15
CA GLU A 109 -1.91 -7.61 8.59
C GLU A 109 -1.54 -6.16 8.88
N GLY A 110 -2.10 -5.23 8.13
CA GLY A 110 -1.75 -3.81 8.17
C GLY A 110 -2.94 -2.92 8.43
N SER A 111 -2.70 -1.85 9.19
CA SER A 111 -3.63 -0.73 9.34
C SER A 111 -2.93 0.55 8.92
N VAL A 112 -3.59 1.33 8.07
CA VAL A 112 -3.13 2.65 7.62
C VAL A 112 -4.25 3.67 7.82
N SER A 113 -3.88 4.91 8.14
CA SER A 113 -4.81 6.03 8.11
C SER A 113 -4.78 6.68 6.74
N ALA A 114 -5.95 7.12 6.27
CA ALA A 114 -6.07 7.86 5.02
C ALA A 114 -6.52 9.30 5.30
N GLN A 115 -5.91 10.24 4.58
CA GLN A 115 -6.33 11.63 4.51
C GLN A 115 -6.91 11.86 3.13
N MET A 116 -8.09 12.47 3.08
CA MET A 116 -8.85 12.70 1.85
C MET A 116 -8.92 14.19 1.58
N ASN A 117 -8.75 14.60 0.33
CA ASN A 117 -8.88 15.98 -0.09
C ASN A 117 -9.55 16.09 -1.46
N VAL A 118 -10.04 17.28 -1.79
CA VAL A 118 -10.58 17.57 -3.12
C VAL A 118 -9.58 18.45 -3.85
N THR A 119 -9.10 17.98 -5.01
CA THR A 119 -8.18 18.71 -5.87
C THR A 119 -8.79 18.85 -7.26
N GLY A 120 -9.11 20.08 -7.66
CA GLY A 120 -9.92 20.33 -8.84
C GLY A 120 -11.30 19.68 -8.69
N VAL A 121 -11.66 18.79 -9.62
CA VAL A 121 -12.95 18.05 -9.59
C VAL A 121 -12.72 16.56 -9.28
N LYS A 122 -11.76 16.28 -8.41
CA LYS A 122 -11.37 14.92 -8.03
C LYS A 122 -11.25 14.78 -6.52
N LEU A 123 -11.67 13.61 -6.03
CA LEU A 123 -11.37 13.14 -4.69
C LEU A 123 -10.01 12.45 -4.71
N ALA A 124 -9.01 13.06 -4.08
CA ALA A 124 -7.68 12.50 -3.91
C ALA A 124 -7.43 12.16 -2.45
N GLY A 125 -6.30 11.51 -2.19
CA GLY A 125 -5.92 11.20 -0.82
C GLY A 125 -4.48 10.73 -0.69
N ALA A 126 -4.09 10.50 0.55
CA ALA A 126 -2.81 9.93 0.93
C ALA A 126 -2.99 9.02 2.14
N ILE A 127 -2.19 7.97 2.24
CA ILE A 127 -2.16 7.05 3.36
C ILE A 127 -0.86 7.18 4.15
N THR A 128 -0.97 6.87 5.44
CA THR A 128 0.14 6.77 6.40
C THR A 128 0.03 5.47 7.17
N LEU A 129 1.14 4.76 7.31
CA LEU A 129 1.18 3.49 8.04
C LEU A 129 0.94 3.72 9.54
N ASN A 130 -0.03 3.01 10.12
CA ASN A 130 -0.28 3.02 11.56
C ASN A 130 0.43 1.84 12.24
N LYS A 131 0.04 0.62 11.85
CA LYS A 131 0.54 -0.62 12.43
C LYS A 131 0.67 -1.68 11.34
N ILE A 132 1.66 -2.54 11.51
CA ILE A 132 1.86 -3.72 10.70
C ILE A 132 2.21 -4.88 11.62
N GLU A 133 1.67 -6.04 11.31
CA GLU A 133 2.01 -7.31 11.92
C GLU A 133 2.36 -8.31 10.82
N MET A 134 3.41 -9.08 11.05
CA MET A 134 3.81 -10.14 10.12
C MET A 134 3.97 -11.45 10.86
N THR A 135 3.52 -12.53 10.23
CA THR A 135 3.69 -13.89 10.73
C THR A 135 4.23 -14.78 9.63
N LEU A 136 4.87 -15.89 10.02
CA LEU A 136 5.42 -16.82 9.05
C LEU A 136 4.27 -17.61 8.40
N GLY A 137 4.14 -17.51 7.09
CA GLY A 137 3.22 -18.36 6.32
C GLY A 137 3.90 -19.65 5.89
N THR A 138 4.99 -19.54 5.13
CA THR A 138 5.75 -20.70 4.63
C THR A 138 7.23 -20.35 4.53
N SER A 139 8.11 -21.30 4.81
CA SER A 139 9.56 -21.12 4.64
C SER A 139 10.17 -22.27 3.86
N TYR A 140 11.03 -21.93 2.91
CA TYR A 140 11.86 -22.87 2.14
C TYR A 140 13.33 -22.85 2.59
N VAL A 141 13.65 -22.00 3.57
CA VAL A 141 14.99 -21.77 4.12
C VAL A 141 15.08 -22.14 5.60
N GLY A 142 14.15 -22.97 6.08
CA GLY A 142 14.10 -23.41 7.48
C GLY A 142 13.40 -22.41 8.41
N GLN A 143 13.42 -22.70 9.70
CA GLN A 143 12.78 -21.87 10.72
C GLN A 143 13.59 -20.61 11.00
N PHE A 144 12.91 -19.49 11.16
CA PHE A 144 13.52 -18.22 11.57
C PHE A 144 12.50 -17.36 12.33
N GLN A 145 12.99 -16.41 13.12
CA GLN A 145 12.14 -15.47 13.84
C GLN A 145 11.73 -14.31 12.93
N VAL A 146 10.44 -14.19 12.60
CA VAL A 146 9.94 -13.12 11.71
C VAL A 146 10.26 -11.73 12.23
N GLN A 147 10.19 -11.53 13.55
CA GLN A 147 10.47 -10.26 14.23
C GLN A 147 11.87 -9.71 13.91
N SER A 148 12.84 -10.58 13.62
CA SER A 148 14.19 -10.16 13.23
C SER A 148 14.23 -9.37 11.91
N LEU A 149 13.19 -9.48 11.08
CA LEU A 149 13.06 -8.79 9.80
C LEU A 149 12.14 -7.55 9.87
N ASP A 150 11.57 -7.21 11.03
CA ASP A 150 10.58 -6.14 11.16
C ASP A 150 11.09 -4.80 10.62
N ASN A 151 12.34 -4.45 10.96
CA ASN A 151 12.96 -3.21 10.48
C ASN A 151 13.11 -3.18 8.96
N ILE A 152 13.39 -4.32 8.32
CA ILE A 152 13.53 -4.41 6.87
C ILE A 152 12.17 -4.16 6.21
N PHE A 153 11.12 -4.83 6.67
CA PHE A 153 9.79 -4.68 6.07
C PHE A 153 9.13 -3.34 6.40
N LEU A 154 9.33 -2.81 7.60
CA LEU A 154 8.92 -1.45 7.94
C LEU A 154 9.57 -0.41 7.02
N MET A 155 10.86 -0.57 6.71
CA MET A 155 11.56 0.29 5.76
C MET A 155 10.98 0.15 4.35
N VAL A 156 10.81 -1.09 3.86
CA VAL A 156 10.22 -1.35 2.53
C VAL A 156 8.83 -0.74 2.40
N LEU A 157 7.98 -0.89 3.42
CA LEU A 157 6.64 -0.32 3.43
C LEU A 157 6.69 1.21 3.39
N LYS A 158 7.48 1.85 4.25
CA LYS A 158 7.54 3.31 4.37
C LYS A 158 8.17 3.99 3.16
N VAL A 159 9.20 3.38 2.58
CA VAL A 159 10.03 4.02 1.54
C VAL A 159 9.59 3.65 0.13
N VAL A 160 8.96 2.49 -0.05
CA VAL A 160 8.55 2.01 -1.38
C VAL A 160 7.04 1.89 -1.50
N VAL A 161 6.40 1.07 -0.65
CA VAL A 161 4.99 0.71 -0.84
C VAL A 161 4.06 1.90 -0.61
N ILE A 162 4.14 2.56 0.54
CA ILE A 162 3.30 3.72 0.89
C ILE A 162 3.45 4.85 -0.14
N PRO A 163 4.66 5.28 -0.55
CA PRO A 163 4.81 6.29 -1.59
C PRO A 163 4.20 5.89 -2.93
N LYS A 164 4.29 4.61 -3.34
CA LYS A 164 3.65 4.16 -4.60
C LYS A 164 2.13 4.17 -4.53
N VAL A 165 1.56 3.83 -3.38
CA VAL A 165 0.12 3.95 -3.18
C VAL A 165 -0.29 5.43 -3.16
N ASN A 166 0.43 6.30 -2.45
CA ASN A 166 0.14 7.73 -2.40
C ASN A 166 0.21 8.39 -3.77
N ALA A 167 1.21 8.06 -4.59
CA ALA A 167 1.31 8.55 -5.96
C ALA A 167 0.13 8.13 -6.87
N ARG A 168 -0.60 7.05 -6.51
CA ARG A 168 -1.83 6.64 -7.19
C ARG A 168 -3.04 7.39 -6.66
N LEU A 169 -3.16 7.52 -5.34
CA LEU A 169 -4.27 8.22 -4.69
C LEU A 169 -4.25 9.74 -4.97
N GLU A 170 -3.07 10.33 -5.11
CA GLU A 170 -2.88 11.75 -5.44
C GLU A 170 -3.43 12.12 -6.82
N LYS A 171 -3.43 11.17 -7.77
CA LYS A 171 -4.05 11.38 -9.10
C LYS A 171 -5.55 11.65 -9.02
N GLY A 172 -6.17 11.19 -7.92
CA GLY A 172 -7.57 11.37 -7.58
C GLY A 172 -8.53 10.59 -8.47
N PHE A 173 -9.75 10.46 -7.97
CA PHE A 173 -10.90 9.89 -8.66
C PHE A 173 -11.87 11.01 -9.01
N PRO A 174 -12.43 11.03 -10.25
CA PRO A 174 -13.33 12.10 -10.66
C PRO A 174 -14.59 12.13 -9.79
N LEU A 175 -14.96 13.31 -9.34
CA LEU A 175 -16.25 13.56 -8.71
C LEU A 175 -17.34 13.69 -9.79
N PRO A 176 -18.62 13.40 -9.49
CA PRO A 176 -19.73 13.64 -10.41
C PRO A 176 -19.77 15.10 -10.86
N THR A 177 -19.93 15.34 -12.16
CA THR A 177 -19.95 16.68 -12.75
C THR A 177 -21.22 16.94 -13.54
N ILE A 178 -21.65 18.21 -13.54
CA ILE A 178 -22.77 18.69 -14.37
C ILE A 178 -22.17 19.71 -15.34
N GLY A 179 -21.94 19.31 -16.58
CA GLY A 179 -21.28 20.15 -17.58
C GLY A 179 -19.83 20.51 -17.21
N LYS A 180 -19.33 21.61 -17.78
CA LYS A 180 -18.01 22.14 -17.45
C LYS A 180 -18.10 23.02 -16.21
N MET A 181 -17.57 22.53 -15.10
CA MET A 181 -17.62 23.22 -13.82
C MET A 181 -16.32 23.08 -13.04
N ASN A 182 -16.00 24.10 -12.25
CA ASN A 182 -14.96 24.08 -11.24
C ASN A 182 -15.57 24.09 -9.85
N LEU A 183 -14.91 23.40 -8.92
CA LEU A 183 -15.23 23.44 -7.50
C LEU A 183 -14.39 24.52 -6.83
N ILE A 184 -15.02 25.43 -6.10
CA ILE A 184 -14.35 26.49 -5.33
C ILE A 184 -14.86 26.52 -3.90
N ASN A 185 -14.05 27.04 -2.98
CA ASN A 185 -14.34 27.09 -1.54
C ASN A 185 -14.73 25.71 -0.97
N THR A 186 -14.12 24.64 -1.48
CA THR A 186 -14.49 23.27 -1.15
C THR A 186 -14.03 22.90 0.26
N GLN A 187 -14.95 22.30 1.02
CA GLN A 187 -14.68 21.70 2.32
C GLN A 187 -15.06 20.22 2.28
N LEU A 188 -14.22 19.38 2.87
CA LEU A 188 -14.48 17.95 3.04
C LEU A 188 -14.55 17.65 4.52
N GLN A 189 -15.63 17.00 4.94
CA GLN A 189 -15.80 16.47 6.28
C GLN A 189 -15.99 14.96 6.23
N VAL A 190 -15.22 14.24 7.05
CA VAL A 190 -15.44 12.81 7.25
C VAL A 190 -16.43 12.63 8.39
N LEU A 191 -17.51 11.92 8.12
CA LEU A 191 -18.57 11.59 9.07
C LEU A 191 -18.68 10.07 9.18
N LYS A 192 -19.54 9.60 10.08
CA LYS A 192 -19.78 8.16 10.25
C LYS A 192 -20.35 7.59 8.94
N ASP A 193 -19.62 6.65 8.34
CA ASP A 193 -19.98 5.92 7.12
C ASP A 193 -20.06 6.72 5.81
N TYR A 194 -19.71 8.02 5.79
CA TYR A 194 -19.63 8.80 4.56
C TYR A 194 -18.71 10.04 4.68
N MET A 195 -18.28 10.56 3.54
CA MET A 195 -17.65 11.87 3.42
C MET A 195 -18.66 12.86 2.85
N LEU A 196 -18.77 14.04 3.45
CA LEU A 196 -19.55 15.16 2.93
C LEU A 196 -18.61 16.19 2.32
N ILE A 197 -18.84 16.50 1.05
CA ILE A 197 -18.14 17.56 0.33
C ILE A 197 -19.11 18.71 0.13
N GLY A 198 -18.85 19.84 0.75
CA GLY A 198 -19.58 21.10 0.53
C GLY A 198 -18.75 22.01 -0.37
N THR A 199 -19.36 22.56 -1.43
CA THR A 199 -18.61 23.38 -2.39
C THR A 199 -19.50 24.41 -3.09
N ASP A 200 -18.90 25.53 -3.46
CA ASP A 200 -19.43 26.40 -4.50
C ASP A 200 -19.08 25.83 -5.87
N VAL A 201 -19.87 26.19 -6.87
CA VAL A 201 -19.71 25.72 -8.26
C VAL A 201 -19.60 26.92 -9.16
N GLN A 202 -18.51 26.97 -9.94
CA GLN A 202 -18.32 27.95 -11.01
C GLN A 202 -18.42 27.23 -12.35
N PHE A 203 -19.46 27.54 -13.13
CA PHE A 203 -19.60 27.01 -14.48
C PHE A 203 -18.66 27.76 -15.44
N THR A 204 -17.97 27.00 -16.28
CA THR A 204 -17.10 27.54 -17.34
C THR A 204 -17.71 27.17 -18.68
N GLY A 205 -18.61 28.03 -19.15
CA GLY A 205 -19.22 27.94 -20.49
C GLY A 205 -18.22 28.24 -21.59
#